data_AF-A0A3B1CWP3-F1
#
_entry.id   AF-A0A3B1CWP3-F1
#
_cell.length_a   1.000
_cell.length_b   1.000
_cell.length_c   1.000
_cell.angle_alpha   90.00
_cell.angle_beta   90.00
_cell.angle_gamma   90.00
#
_symmetry.space_group_name_H-M   'P 1'
#
loop_
_entity.id
_entity.type
_entity.pdbx_description
1 polymer ?
#
loop_
_entity_poly.entity_id
_entity_poly.type
_entity_poly.pdbx_seq_one_letter_code
_entity_poly.pdbx_strand_id
1 'polypeptide(L)'
;MGLYELLREYAVEINVQQEPSSATPELGYSLSLFHTGLLESGLPADGPDDNPLLTASPQEIDGVCLSYFVVAFLPFSSISRDNEMNTILFDVYSFFKWMDKSEIEHGLGKRNLMGMIKELCSMQARCLKLSHLLDDESGRVLESNPDVVKTVNDVFTVMKIEKNMLTLEGQNDNESFRLRLPAEIIPLVELQDYLELVLGDTTESWVLIEAGQVFPDFPMDDLTNGNSPSN
;
A
#
# COMPACT_ATOMS: atom_id res chain seq x y z
N MET A 1 -1.75 -1.01 -23.57
CA MET A 1 -2.84 -0.17 -23.04
C MET A 1 -2.55 0.01 -21.57
N GLY A 2 -2.47 1.24 -21.11
CA GLY A 2 -2.17 1.57 -19.71
C GLY A 2 -3.38 1.38 -18.82
N LEU A 3 -3.14 1.36 -17.51
CA LEU A 3 -4.17 1.15 -16.49
C LEU A 3 -5.26 2.21 -16.50
N TYR A 4 -4.93 3.48 -16.70
CA TYR A 4 -5.94 4.54 -16.74
C TYR A 4 -6.94 4.34 -17.90
N GLU A 5 -6.46 3.89 -19.05
CA GLU A 5 -7.31 3.62 -20.22
C GLU A 5 -8.27 2.46 -19.96
N LEU A 6 -7.79 1.40 -19.30
CA LEU A 6 -8.61 0.26 -18.87
C LEU A 6 -9.69 0.67 -17.87
N LEU A 7 -9.33 1.47 -16.86
CA LEU A 7 -10.28 1.99 -15.88
C LEU A 7 -11.38 2.82 -16.56
N ARG A 8 -11.00 3.66 -17.53
CA ARG A 8 -11.94 4.48 -18.29
C ARG A 8 -12.85 3.62 -19.18
N GLU A 9 -12.31 2.62 -19.86
CA GLU A 9 -13.11 1.68 -20.67
C GLU A 9 -14.13 0.93 -19.82
N TYR A 10 -13.70 0.42 -18.67
CA TYR A 10 -14.59 -0.23 -17.72
C TYR A 10 -15.69 0.72 -17.21
N ALA A 11 -15.33 1.93 -16.78
CA ALA A 11 -16.28 2.94 -16.30
C ALA A 11 -17.36 3.28 -17.34
N VAL A 12 -16.97 3.38 -18.62
CA VAL A 12 -17.89 3.59 -19.74
C VAL A 12 -18.81 2.37 -19.94
N GLU A 13 -18.27 1.15 -19.90
CA GLU A 13 -19.05 -0.08 -20.11
C GLU A 13 -20.16 -0.25 -19.06
N ILE A 14 -19.85 0.01 -17.79
CA ILE A 14 -20.82 -0.10 -16.69
C ILE A 14 -21.63 1.18 -16.45
N ASN A 15 -21.46 2.22 -17.29
CA ASN A 15 -22.15 3.52 -17.19
C ASN A 15 -22.01 4.17 -15.80
N VAL A 16 -20.78 4.24 -15.28
CA VAL A 16 -20.49 4.90 -14.01
C VAL A 16 -20.96 6.34 -14.02
N GLN A 17 -21.56 6.77 -12.90
CA GLN A 17 -21.86 8.18 -12.69
C GLN A 17 -20.56 8.94 -12.42
N GLN A 18 -20.37 10.03 -13.16
CA GLN A 18 -19.22 10.90 -12.95
C GLN A 18 -19.26 11.51 -11.55
N GLU A 19 -18.09 11.65 -10.95
CA GLU A 19 -17.93 12.28 -9.64
C GLU A 19 -17.10 13.56 -9.78
N PRO A 20 -17.74 14.75 -9.95
CA PRO A 20 -17.02 15.99 -10.24
C PRO A 20 -16.03 16.42 -9.16
N SER A 21 -16.16 15.87 -7.94
CA SER A 21 -15.29 16.17 -6.82
C SER A 21 -14.03 15.29 -6.76
N SER A 22 -13.93 14.24 -7.58
CA SER A 22 -12.78 13.34 -7.60
C SER A 22 -11.67 13.83 -8.55
N ALA A 23 -10.46 13.29 -8.39
CA ALA A 23 -9.30 13.65 -9.21
C ALA A 23 -9.50 13.29 -10.69
N THR A 24 -10.20 12.18 -10.96
CA THR A 24 -10.54 11.70 -12.30
C THR A 24 -12.06 11.47 -12.40
N PRO A 25 -12.85 12.55 -12.61
CA PRO A 25 -14.31 12.50 -12.51
C PRO A 25 -14.99 11.45 -13.39
N GLU A 26 -14.43 11.20 -14.57
CA GLU A 26 -14.93 10.23 -15.55
C GLU A 26 -14.85 8.77 -15.08
N LEU A 27 -14.02 8.47 -14.08
CA LEU A 27 -13.93 7.14 -13.48
C LEU A 27 -14.99 6.91 -12.39
N GLY A 28 -15.67 7.97 -11.94
CA GLY A 28 -16.50 7.95 -10.73
C GLY A 28 -15.69 7.72 -9.46
N TYR A 29 -16.36 7.70 -8.31
CA TYR A 29 -15.70 7.77 -7.01
C TYR A 29 -14.75 6.58 -6.73
N SER A 30 -15.24 5.33 -6.80
CA SER A 30 -14.47 4.15 -6.42
C SER A 30 -13.23 3.93 -7.29
N LEU A 31 -13.37 4.06 -8.61
CA LEU A 31 -12.25 3.84 -9.54
C LEU A 31 -11.29 5.04 -9.55
N SER A 32 -11.77 6.26 -9.26
CA SER A 32 -10.89 7.42 -9.06
C SER A 32 -10.04 7.27 -7.79
N LEU A 33 -10.61 6.76 -6.70
CA LEU A 33 -9.84 6.40 -5.50
C LEU A 33 -8.84 5.29 -5.78
N PHE A 34 -9.23 4.25 -6.52
CA PHE A 34 -8.32 3.18 -6.89
C PHE A 34 -7.17 3.67 -7.76
N HIS A 35 -7.46 4.51 -8.77
CA HIS A 35 -6.44 5.18 -9.58
C HIS A 35 -5.47 6.00 -8.72
N THR A 36 -5.98 6.79 -7.78
CA THR A 36 -5.15 7.60 -6.87
C THR A 36 -4.27 6.72 -5.98
N GLY A 37 -4.83 5.69 -5.37
CA GLY A 37 -4.04 4.77 -4.52
C GLY A 37 -2.96 4.00 -5.28
N LEU A 38 -3.18 3.69 -6.56
CA LEU A 38 -2.16 3.10 -7.43
C LEU A 38 -1.05 4.09 -7.81
N LEU A 39 -1.36 5.38 -7.95
CA LEU A 39 -0.34 6.42 -8.16
C LEU A 39 0.53 6.57 -6.90
N GLU A 40 -0.11 6.63 -5.73
CA GLU A 40 0.58 6.77 -4.44
C GLU A 40 1.40 5.53 -4.08
N SER A 41 1.03 4.34 -4.58
CA SER A 41 1.87 3.14 -4.47
C SER A 41 3.11 3.18 -5.38
N GLY A 42 3.34 4.26 -6.13
CA GLY A 42 4.53 4.47 -6.96
C GLY A 42 4.47 3.91 -8.37
N LEU A 43 3.29 3.53 -8.88
CA LEU A 43 3.18 3.04 -10.26
C LEU A 43 3.49 4.15 -11.28
N PRO A 44 4.13 3.81 -12.43
CA PRO A 44 4.42 4.75 -13.49
C PRO A 44 3.19 5.55 -13.96
N ALA A 45 3.38 6.85 -14.08
CA ALA A 45 2.38 7.79 -14.54
C ALA A 45 3.00 8.88 -15.43
N ASP A 46 2.20 9.44 -16.33
CA ASP A 46 2.54 10.60 -17.14
C ASP A 46 1.46 11.67 -16.98
N GLY A 47 1.83 12.92 -17.26
CA GLY A 47 0.91 14.05 -17.23
C GLY A 47 1.42 15.19 -16.37
N PRO A 48 0.62 16.24 -16.20
CA PRO A 48 0.90 17.32 -15.26
C PRO A 48 0.98 16.81 -13.81
N ASP A 49 1.84 17.42 -12.99
CA ASP A 49 2.00 17.06 -11.57
C ASP A 49 0.69 17.17 -10.78
N ASP A 50 -0.24 18.03 -11.20
CA ASP A 50 -1.55 18.23 -10.59
C ASP A 50 -2.63 17.24 -11.07
N ASN A 51 -2.37 16.48 -12.13
CA ASN A 51 -3.27 15.45 -12.63
C ASN A 51 -2.51 14.33 -13.39
N PRO A 52 -1.70 13.53 -12.69
CA PRO A 52 -0.98 12.42 -13.30
C PRO A 52 -1.94 11.30 -13.69
N LEU A 53 -1.68 10.65 -14.83
CA LEU A 53 -2.45 9.53 -15.34
C LEU A 53 -1.58 8.28 -15.38
N LEU A 54 -2.07 7.17 -14.81
CA LEU A 54 -1.37 5.89 -14.80
C LEU A 54 -1.07 5.43 -16.23
N THR A 55 0.22 5.25 -16.52
CA THR A 55 0.73 4.67 -17.76
C THR A 55 1.23 3.24 -17.59
N ALA A 56 1.39 2.81 -16.34
CA ALA A 56 1.71 1.44 -15.98
C ALA A 56 0.81 0.42 -16.68
N SER A 57 1.42 -0.69 -17.08
CA SER A 57 0.77 -1.86 -17.66
C SER A 57 -0.08 -2.57 -16.60
N PRO A 58 -1.21 -3.20 -16.94
CA PRO A 58 -2.01 -3.96 -15.97
C PRO A 58 -1.25 -5.13 -15.30
N GLN A 59 -0.17 -5.61 -15.93
CA GLN A 59 0.75 -6.61 -15.38
C GLN A 59 1.59 -6.09 -14.21
N GLU A 60 1.74 -4.77 -14.07
CA GLU A 60 2.51 -4.14 -13.00
C GLU A 60 1.70 -4.04 -11.69
N ILE A 61 0.37 -4.26 -11.72
CA ILE A 61 -0.40 -4.40 -10.48
C ILE A 61 -0.12 -5.76 -9.84
N ASP A 62 0.53 -5.72 -8.68
CA ASP A 62 0.82 -6.89 -7.87
C ASP A 62 0.09 -6.85 -6.50
N GLY A 63 0.44 -7.81 -5.63
CA GLY A 63 -0.13 -7.89 -4.29
C GLY A 63 0.24 -6.70 -3.41
N VAL A 64 1.41 -6.10 -3.62
CA VAL A 64 1.86 -4.92 -2.87
C VAL A 64 1.00 -3.70 -3.22
N CYS A 65 0.72 -3.47 -4.50
CA CYS A 65 -0.19 -2.41 -4.95
C CYS A 65 -1.58 -2.57 -4.31
N LEU A 66 -2.09 -3.80 -4.26
CA LEU A 66 -3.39 -4.08 -3.63
C LEU A 66 -3.33 -3.91 -2.11
N SER A 67 -2.24 -4.34 -1.46
CA SER A 67 -2.03 -4.19 -0.02
C SER A 67 -2.01 -2.71 0.36
N TYR A 68 -1.22 -1.91 -0.37
CA TYR A 68 -1.18 -0.46 -0.21
C TYR A 68 -2.58 0.15 -0.32
N PHE A 69 -3.30 -0.14 -1.41
CA PHE A 69 -4.62 0.42 -1.61
C PHE A 69 -5.59 0.07 -0.48
N VAL A 70 -5.66 -1.22 -0.10
CA VAL A 70 -6.66 -1.69 0.89
C VAL A 70 -6.31 -1.27 2.31
N VAL A 71 -5.02 -1.29 2.68
CA VAL A 71 -4.57 -1.17 4.07
C VAL A 71 -4.02 0.22 4.38
N ALA A 72 -3.24 0.82 3.47
CA ALA A 72 -2.60 2.11 3.67
C ALA A 72 -3.44 3.27 3.10
N PHE A 73 -4.04 3.12 1.93
CA PHE A 73 -4.73 4.24 1.28
C PHE A 73 -6.20 4.39 1.72
N LEU A 74 -7.00 3.34 1.55
CA LEU A 74 -8.45 3.41 1.79
C LEU A 74 -8.84 3.92 3.19
N PRO A 75 -8.29 3.43 4.32
CA PRO A 75 -8.74 3.89 5.62
C PRO A 75 -8.37 5.35 5.95
N PHE A 76 -7.46 5.97 5.20
CA PHE A 76 -7.08 7.38 5.36
C PHE A 76 -7.72 8.29 4.32
N SER A 77 -8.39 7.73 3.31
CA SER A 77 -9.24 8.49 2.39
C SER A 77 -10.50 9.03 3.10
N SER A 78 -11.27 9.89 2.44
CA SER A 78 -12.48 10.54 3.01
C SER A 78 -13.65 9.59 3.34
N ILE A 79 -13.41 8.28 3.37
CA ILE A 79 -14.40 7.24 3.65
C ILE A 79 -14.68 7.20 5.15
N SER A 80 -15.94 7.42 5.52
CA SER A 80 -16.35 7.50 6.93
C SER A 80 -17.12 6.26 7.41
N ARG A 81 -17.41 5.31 6.52
CA ARG A 81 -18.31 4.19 6.80
C ARG A 81 -17.84 2.88 6.16
N ASP A 82 -17.97 1.78 6.89
CA ASP A 82 -17.64 0.42 6.40
C ASP A 82 -18.41 0.02 5.13
N ASN A 83 -19.64 0.51 4.97
CA ASN A 83 -20.45 0.19 3.79
C ASN A 83 -19.88 0.84 2.52
N GLU A 84 -19.30 2.04 2.63
CA GLU A 84 -18.65 2.76 1.55
C GLU A 84 -17.35 2.06 1.15
N MET A 85 -16.53 1.64 2.12
CA MET A 85 -15.32 0.85 1.86
C MET A 85 -15.65 -0.46 1.13
N ASN A 86 -16.70 -1.17 1.57
CA ASN A 86 -17.15 -2.40 0.91
C ASN A 86 -17.61 -2.16 -0.55
N THR A 87 -18.29 -1.05 -0.81
CA THR A 87 -18.68 -0.67 -2.19
C THR A 87 -17.44 -0.45 -3.05
N ILE A 88 -16.45 0.30 -2.55
CA ILE A 88 -15.22 0.57 -3.30
C ILE A 88 -14.46 -0.73 -3.60
N LEU A 89 -14.27 -1.59 -2.59
CA LEU A 89 -13.61 -2.89 -2.77
C LEU A 89 -14.37 -3.80 -3.74
N PHE A 90 -15.70 -3.73 -3.75
CA PHE A 90 -16.52 -4.46 -4.72
C PHE A 90 -16.35 -3.94 -6.15
N ASP A 91 -16.26 -2.63 -6.34
CA ASP A 91 -16.03 -2.02 -7.65
C ASP A 91 -14.62 -2.36 -8.18
N VAL A 92 -13.60 -2.30 -7.32
CA VAL A 92 -12.24 -2.76 -7.66
C VAL A 92 -12.23 -4.23 -8.03
N TYR A 93 -12.88 -5.10 -7.24
CA TYR A 93 -13.02 -6.52 -7.56
C TYR A 93 -13.71 -6.72 -8.93
N SER A 94 -14.75 -5.93 -9.21
CA SER A 94 -15.52 -6.02 -10.45
C SER A 94 -14.72 -5.56 -11.67
N PHE A 95 -13.84 -4.57 -11.51
CA PHE A 95 -12.88 -4.16 -12.54
C PHE A 95 -11.92 -5.30 -12.92
N PHE A 96 -11.32 -5.99 -11.94
CA PHE A 96 -10.47 -7.14 -12.23
C PHE A 96 -11.26 -8.30 -12.87
N LYS A 97 -12.49 -8.55 -12.42
CA LYS A 97 -13.36 -9.56 -13.06
C LYS A 97 -13.74 -9.22 -14.49
N TRP A 98 -13.88 -7.93 -14.79
CA TRP A 98 -14.08 -7.46 -16.15
C TRP A 98 -12.82 -7.69 -16.99
N MET A 99 -11.62 -7.38 -16.49
CA MET A 99 -10.36 -7.67 -17.20
C MET A 99 -10.21 -9.17 -17.50
N ASP A 100 -10.47 -10.04 -16.51
CA ASP A 100 -10.49 -11.51 -16.67
C ASP A 100 -11.42 -11.94 -17.82
N LYS A 101 -12.64 -11.38 -17.86
CA LYS A 101 -13.67 -11.70 -18.87
C LYS A 101 -13.31 -11.17 -20.26
N SER A 102 -12.63 -10.02 -20.31
CA SER A 102 -12.16 -9.38 -21.54
C SER A 102 -10.83 -9.97 -22.03
N GLU A 103 -10.32 -11.04 -21.41
CA GLU A 103 -9.06 -11.70 -21.73
C GLU A 103 -7.84 -10.76 -21.66
N ILE A 104 -7.91 -9.76 -20.76
CA ILE A 104 -6.84 -8.79 -20.54
C ILE A 104 -5.95 -9.32 -19.42
N GLU A 105 -4.70 -9.63 -19.74
CA GLU A 105 -3.73 -10.07 -18.74
C GLU A 105 -3.41 -8.94 -17.74
N HIS A 106 -3.36 -9.28 -16.46
CA HIS A 106 -3.00 -8.38 -15.38
C HIS A 106 -2.19 -9.14 -14.30
N GLY A 107 -1.45 -8.43 -13.44
CA GLY A 107 -0.49 -9.07 -12.52
C GLY A 107 -1.17 -9.94 -11.47
N LEU A 108 -2.41 -9.63 -11.11
CA LEU A 108 -3.26 -10.44 -10.23
C LEU A 108 -4.01 -11.59 -10.94
N GLY A 109 -3.84 -11.75 -12.25
CA GLY A 109 -4.53 -12.75 -13.05
C GLY A 109 -4.04 -14.15 -12.65
N LYS A 110 -4.96 -15.06 -12.31
CA LYS A 110 -4.75 -16.40 -11.69
C LYS A 110 -4.81 -16.45 -10.16
N ARG A 111 -5.07 -15.34 -9.46
CA ARG A 111 -5.20 -15.33 -7.99
C ARG A 111 -6.64 -15.31 -7.52
N ASN A 112 -6.85 -15.75 -6.27
CA ASN A 112 -8.14 -15.58 -5.59
C ASN A 112 -8.26 -14.16 -5.03
N LEU A 113 -8.54 -13.18 -5.89
CA LEU A 113 -8.63 -11.76 -5.53
C LEU A 113 -9.57 -11.49 -4.33
N MET A 114 -10.72 -12.17 -4.28
CA MET A 114 -11.66 -12.05 -3.16
C MET A 114 -11.06 -12.55 -1.84
N GLY A 115 -10.25 -13.61 -1.91
CA GLY A 115 -9.48 -14.09 -0.76
C GLY A 115 -8.46 -13.05 -0.29
N MET A 116 -7.69 -12.49 -1.22
CA MET A 116 -6.68 -11.47 -0.93
C MET A 116 -7.30 -10.23 -0.26
N ILE A 117 -8.37 -9.68 -0.84
CA ILE A 117 -9.07 -8.50 -0.27
C ILE A 117 -9.55 -8.77 1.17
N LYS A 118 -10.11 -9.97 1.42
CA LYS A 118 -10.59 -10.34 2.77
C LYS A 118 -9.44 -10.46 3.77
N GLU A 119 -8.33 -11.02 3.35
CA GLU A 119 -7.14 -11.18 4.19
C GLU A 119 -6.54 -9.82 4.54
N LEU A 120 -6.37 -8.95 3.54
CA LEU A 120 -5.93 -7.56 3.72
C LEU A 120 -6.85 -6.79 4.68
N CYS A 121 -8.18 -6.90 4.52
CA CYS A 121 -9.14 -6.28 5.44
C CYS A 121 -8.97 -6.77 6.88
N SER A 122 -8.56 -8.03 7.08
CA SER A 122 -8.33 -8.59 8.42
C SER A 122 -7.05 -8.04 9.08
N MET A 123 -6.06 -7.63 8.28
CA MET A 123 -4.80 -7.03 8.73
C MET A 123 -4.91 -5.52 8.95
N GLN A 124 -5.91 -4.87 8.34
CA GLN A 124 -6.09 -3.41 8.35
C GLN A 124 -6.07 -2.81 9.75
N ALA A 125 -6.81 -3.39 10.70
CA ALA A 125 -6.89 -2.85 12.06
C ALA A 125 -5.54 -2.89 12.81
N ARG A 126 -4.71 -3.92 12.57
CA ARG A 126 -3.35 -4.01 13.13
C ARG A 126 -2.49 -2.89 12.55
N CYS A 127 -2.48 -2.74 11.23
CA CYS A 127 -1.64 -1.78 10.52
C CYS A 127 -2.01 -0.33 10.85
N LEU A 128 -3.30 -0.03 10.96
CA LEU A 128 -3.79 1.28 11.40
C LEU A 128 -3.30 1.62 12.82
N LYS A 129 -3.45 0.66 13.74
CA LYS A 129 -2.97 0.85 15.11
C LYS A 129 -1.45 1.04 15.15
N LEU A 130 -0.71 0.31 14.33
CA LEU A 130 0.73 0.44 14.23
C LEU A 130 1.12 1.83 13.67
N SER A 131 0.45 2.29 12.62
CA SER A 131 0.67 3.62 12.01
C SER A 131 0.49 4.73 13.07
N HIS A 132 -0.59 4.68 13.86
CA HIS A 132 -0.81 5.66 14.94
C HIS A 132 0.27 5.63 16.03
N LEU A 133 0.73 4.45 16.43
CA LEU A 133 1.78 4.35 17.45
C LEU A 133 3.15 4.81 16.93
N LEU A 134 3.43 4.62 15.63
CA LEU A 134 4.64 5.15 15.01
C LEU A 134 4.57 6.68 14.88
N ASP A 135 3.41 7.23 14.55
CA ASP A 135 3.17 8.68 14.54
C ASP A 135 3.37 9.29 15.94
N ASP A 136 2.76 8.69 16.97
CA ASP A 136 2.96 9.09 18.38
C ASP A 136 4.45 9.04 18.79
N GLU A 137 5.17 8.00 18.38
CA GLU A 137 6.61 7.85 18.66
C GLU A 137 7.45 8.89 17.91
N SER A 138 7.10 9.21 16.67
CA SER A 138 7.76 10.28 15.91
C SER A 138 7.63 11.63 16.65
N GLY A 139 6.44 11.93 17.19
CA GLY A 139 6.21 13.11 18.02
C GLY A 139 7.08 13.13 19.28
N ARG A 140 7.16 12.01 20.01
CA ARG A 140 8.01 11.87 21.21
C ARG A 140 9.50 12.05 20.89
N VAL A 141 9.97 11.49 19.78
CA VAL A 141 11.37 11.65 19.35
C VAL A 141 11.66 13.11 19.04
N LEU A 142 10.78 13.80 18.31
CA LEU A 142 10.96 15.22 17.97
C LEU A 142 10.96 16.13 19.21
N GLU A 143 10.20 15.82 20.26
CA GLU A 143 10.24 16.56 21.53
C GLU A 143 11.63 16.52 22.19
N SER A 144 12.41 15.46 21.97
CA SER A 144 13.78 15.35 22.48
C SER A 144 14.80 16.17 21.70
N ASN A 145 14.40 16.77 20.57
CA ASN A 145 15.23 17.54 19.65
C ASN A 145 16.56 16.83 19.31
N PRO A 146 16.50 15.67 18.62
CA PRO A 146 17.68 14.87 18.31
C PRO A 146 18.62 15.62 17.36
N ASP A 147 19.93 15.46 17.58
CA ASP A 147 20.97 16.00 16.69
C ASP A 147 21.06 15.17 15.40
N VAL A 148 20.15 15.42 14.47
CA VAL A 148 20.07 14.72 13.18
C VAL A 148 21.06 15.30 12.17
N VAL A 149 21.91 14.44 11.60
CA VAL A 149 22.92 14.81 10.62
C VAL A 149 22.42 14.61 9.18
N LYS A 150 21.62 13.56 8.96
CA LYS A 150 21.04 13.19 7.66
C LYS A 150 19.65 12.60 7.87
N THR A 151 18.76 12.81 6.91
CA THR A 151 17.49 12.08 6.82
C THR A 151 17.43 11.16 5.61
N VAL A 152 16.66 10.09 5.71
CA VAL A 152 16.27 9.21 4.62
C VAL A 152 14.75 9.08 4.65
N ASN A 153 14.10 9.32 3.53
CA ASN A 153 12.67 9.11 3.35
C ASN A 153 12.50 7.95 2.37
N ASP A 154 11.86 6.87 2.82
CA ASP A 154 11.62 5.69 2.00
C ASP A 154 10.44 4.87 2.53
N VAL A 155 10.00 3.90 1.72
CA VAL A 155 9.21 2.76 2.17
C VAL A 155 10.18 1.67 2.61
N PHE A 156 10.08 1.25 3.86
CA PHE A 156 10.99 0.28 4.46
C PHE A 156 10.34 -1.07 4.69
N THR A 157 10.99 -2.15 4.27
CA THR A 157 10.56 -3.52 4.55
C THR A 157 11.11 -3.99 5.89
N VAL A 158 10.28 -4.60 6.75
CA VAL A 158 10.74 -5.20 8.00
C VAL A 158 11.41 -6.56 7.75
N MET A 159 12.74 -6.57 7.79
CA MET A 159 13.55 -7.77 7.51
C MET A 159 13.80 -8.63 8.75
N LYS A 160 13.90 -8.00 9.93
CA LYS A 160 14.21 -8.70 11.18
C LYS A 160 13.68 -7.95 12.39
N ILE A 161 13.22 -8.71 13.39
CA ILE A 161 12.78 -8.19 14.70
C ILE A 161 13.62 -8.85 15.80
N GLU A 162 14.42 -8.06 16.53
CA GLU A 162 15.23 -8.52 17.66
C GLU A 162 14.94 -7.69 18.91
N LYS A 163 14.17 -8.25 19.85
CA LYS A 163 13.69 -7.53 21.05
C LYS A 163 12.96 -6.25 20.66
N ASN A 164 13.62 -5.10 20.73
CA ASN A 164 13.08 -3.78 20.42
C ASN A 164 13.80 -3.10 19.25
N MET A 165 14.58 -3.86 18.48
CA MET A 165 15.29 -3.40 17.31
C MET A 165 14.69 -4.03 16.05
N LEU A 166 14.30 -3.18 15.10
CA LEU A 166 13.97 -3.59 13.74
C LEU A 166 15.21 -3.47 12.86
N THR A 167 15.37 -4.43 11.95
CA THR A 167 16.20 -4.27 10.76
C THR A 167 15.27 -4.01 9.59
N LEU A 168 15.46 -2.86 8.95
CA LEU A 168 14.64 -2.34 7.86
C LEU A 168 15.48 -2.33 6.59
N GLU A 169 14.86 -2.55 5.43
CA GLU A 169 15.51 -2.40 4.11
C GLU A 169 14.72 -1.39 3.27
N GLY A 170 15.39 -0.33 2.79
CA GLY A 170 14.77 0.68 1.95
C GLY A 170 14.50 0.17 0.54
N GLN A 171 13.32 0.46 -0.01
CA GLN A 171 12.95 0.02 -1.37
C GLN A 171 13.78 0.68 -2.46
N ASN A 172 14.27 1.91 -2.26
CA ASN A 172 14.94 2.67 -3.31
C ASN A 172 16.43 2.36 -3.44
N ASP A 173 17.12 2.06 -2.34
CA ASP A 173 18.57 1.88 -2.31
C ASP A 173 19.03 0.51 -1.78
N ASN A 174 18.11 -0.34 -1.33
CA ASN A 174 18.38 -1.62 -0.65
C ASN A 174 19.35 -1.47 0.54
N GLU A 175 19.46 -0.28 1.13
CA GLU A 175 20.27 -0.07 2.32
C GLU A 175 19.53 -0.61 3.55
N SER A 176 20.30 -1.17 4.49
CA SER A 176 19.75 -1.72 5.73
C SER A 176 19.87 -0.73 6.89
N PHE A 177 18.76 -0.48 7.57
CA PHE A 177 18.67 0.45 8.69
C PHE A 177 18.29 -0.29 9.97
N ARG A 178 18.77 0.22 11.12
CA ARG A 178 18.44 -0.36 12.43
C ARG A 178 17.67 0.65 13.26
N LEU A 179 16.37 0.44 13.39
CA LEU A 179 15.48 1.32 14.13
C LEU A 179 15.15 0.70 15.49
N ARG A 180 15.33 1.45 16.57
CA ARG A 180 14.84 1.07 17.89
C ARG A 180 13.42 1.59 18.05
N LEU A 181 12.49 0.72 18.44
CA LEU A 181 11.12 1.12 18.77
C LEU A 181 10.78 0.79 20.23
N PRO A 182 9.81 1.50 20.83
CA PRO A 182 9.26 1.14 22.13
C PRO A 182 8.69 -0.27 22.16
N ALA A 183 8.79 -0.93 23.32
CA ALA A 183 8.29 -2.30 23.51
C ALA A 183 6.77 -2.45 23.32
N GLU A 184 6.01 -1.35 23.37
CA GLU A 184 4.57 -1.33 23.11
C GLU A 184 4.22 -1.41 21.61
N ILE A 185 5.13 -0.98 20.72
CA ILE A 185 4.94 -0.99 19.26
C ILE A 185 5.30 -2.36 18.67
N ILE A 186 6.39 -2.95 19.15
CA ILE A 186 6.96 -4.21 18.63
C ILE A 186 5.93 -5.33 18.43
N PRO A 187 4.98 -5.61 19.34
CA PRO A 187 4.03 -6.70 19.16
C PRO A 187 3.10 -6.55 17.96
N LEU A 188 3.00 -5.36 17.36
CA LEU A 188 2.18 -5.10 16.18
C LEU A 188 2.97 -5.15 14.87
N VAL A 189 4.30 -5.11 14.94
CA VAL A 189 5.17 -5.17 13.77
C VAL A 189 5.32 -6.63 13.35
N GLU A 190 5.05 -6.92 12.08
CA GLU A 190 5.26 -8.22 11.48
C GLU A 190 6.43 -8.19 10.50
N LEU A 191 7.05 -9.36 10.26
CA LEU A 191 8.06 -9.46 9.21
C LEU A 191 7.39 -9.17 7.86
N GLN A 192 8.14 -8.50 6.99
CA GLN A 192 7.67 -8.04 5.67
C GLN A 192 6.56 -6.98 5.71
N ASP A 193 6.26 -6.37 6.86
CA ASP A 193 5.53 -5.10 6.84
C ASP A 193 6.35 -4.05 6.07
N TYR A 194 5.65 -3.27 5.26
CA TYR A 194 6.15 -2.03 4.69
C TYR A 194 5.77 -0.87 5.61
N LEU A 195 6.76 -0.06 5.95
CA LEU A 195 6.64 1.11 6.81
C LEU A 195 7.09 2.33 6.02
N GLU A 196 6.19 3.27 5.74
CA GLU A 196 6.58 4.58 5.21
C GLU A 196 7.16 5.41 6.35
N LEU A 197 8.46 5.73 6.28
CA LEU A 197 9.14 6.42 7.37
C LEU A 197 10.09 7.49 6.84
N VAL A 198 10.28 8.53 7.64
CA VAL A 198 11.46 9.37 7.56
C VAL A 198 12.35 9.00 8.74
N LEU A 199 13.54 8.50 8.45
CA LEU A 199 14.54 8.15 9.45
C LEU A 199 15.62 9.23 9.53
N GLY A 200 16.03 9.57 10.74
CA GLY A 200 17.11 10.51 11.04
C GLY A 200 18.34 9.80 11.56
N ASP A 201 19.49 10.04 10.94
CA ASP A 201 20.79 9.59 11.45
C ASP A 201 21.25 10.53 12.55
N THR A 202 21.15 10.06 13.80
CA THR A 202 21.92 10.62 14.91
C THR A 202 23.26 9.92 14.91
N THR A 203 24.36 10.60 15.23
CA THR A 203 25.72 10.01 15.22
C THR A 203 25.86 8.68 15.98
N GLU A 204 24.89 8.32 16.82
CA GLU A 204 24.81 7.09 17.59
C GLU A 204 23.82 6.05 17.02
N SER A 205 22.74 6.46 16.33
CA SER A 205 21.68 5.57 15.86
C SER A 205 20.68 6.23 14.88
N TRP A 206 19.92 5.40 14.16
CA TRP A 206 18.75 5.85 13.43
C TRP A 206 17.55 6.03 14.35
N VAL A 207 16.87 7.17 14.22
CA VAL A 207 15.66 7.53 14.96
C VAL A 207 14.50 7.79 13.99
N LEU A 208 13.27 7.61 14.47
CA LEU A 208 12.06 7.88 13.71
C LEU A 208 11.75 9.38 13.76
N ILE A 209 11.71 10.04 12.59
CA ILE A 209 11.43 11.48 12.46
C ILE A 209 9.98 11.72 12.07
N GLU A 210 9.46 10.91 11.16
CA GLU A 210 8.08 10.98 10.68
C GLU A 210 7.63 9.57 10.29
N ALA A 211 6.36 9.26 10.53
CA ALA A 211 5.74 8.00 10.14
C ALA A 211 4.54 8.26 9.24
N GLY A 212 4.53 7.60 8.08
CA GLY A 212 3.39 7.54 7.18
C GLY A 212 2.54 6.29 7.45
N GLN A 213 2.11 5.65 6.37
CA GLN A 213 1.27 4.46 6.46
C GLN A 213 2.07 3.17 6.64
N VAL A 214 1.39 2.16 7.19
CA VAL A 214 1.89 0.79 7.33
C VAL A 214 0.97 -0.16 6.59
N PHE A 215 1.56 -1.10 5.86
CA PHE A 215 0.83 -2.13 5.12
C PHE A 215 1.68 -3.40 5.00
N PRO A 216 1.08 -4.59 4.98
CA PRO A 216 1.85 -5.82 4.89
C PRO A 216 2.39 -6.03 3.47
N ASP A 217 3.53 -6.70 3.32
CA ASP A 217 3.79 -7.41 2.08
C ASP A 217 2.70 -8.45 1.89
N PHE A 218 2.18 -8.48 0.67
CA PHE A 218 1.19 -9.46 0.28
C PHE A 218 1.79 -10.24 -0.87
N PRO A 219 2.74 -11.15 -0.56
CA PRO A 219 3.61 -11.70 -1.56
C PRO A 219 2.82 -12.44 -2.62
N MET A 220 3.37 -12.37 -3.81
CA MET A 220 2.88 -13.08 -4.95
C MET A 220 3.16 -14.58 -4.73
N ASP A 221 2.32 -15.31 -3.98
CA ASP A 221 2.40 -16.78 -3.88
C ASP A 221 2.74 -17.39 -5.25
N ASP A 222 3.93 -17.98 -5.36
CA ASP A 222 4.37 -18.72 -6.52
C ASP A 222 3.52 -19.99 -6.58
N LEU A 223 2.64 -20.10 -7.58
CA LEU A 223 2.01 -21.37 -7.94
C LEU A 223 3.01 -22.42 -8.45
N THR A 224 4.31 -22.23 -8.25
CA THR A 224 5.35 -23.25 -8.44
C THR A 224 5.76 -23.87 -7.10
N ASN A 225 4.83 -24.53 -6.42
CA ASN A 225 5.15 -25.68 -5.59
C ASN A 225 3.94 -26.62 -5.50
N GLY A 226 3.69 -27.31 -6.61
CA GLY A 226 3.00 -28.58 -6.59
C GLY A 226 3.84 -29.63 -5.86
N ASN A 227 3.87 -29.58 -4.54
CA ASN A 227 4.24 -30.72 -3.71
C ASN A 227 2.98 -31.29 -3.09
N SER A 228 2.38 -32.24 -3.81
CA SER A 228 1.46 -33.21 -3.23
C SER A 228 2.11 -33.84 -2.00
N PRO A 229 1.43 -33.91 -0.84
CA PRO A 229 1.94 -34.71 0.26
C PRO A 229 1.96 -36.16 -0.19
N SER A 230 3.16 -36.71 -0.29
CA SER A 230 3.38 -38.15 -0.40
C SER A 230 3.33 -38.74 1.00
N ASN A 231 2.47 -39.76 1.15
CA ASN A 231 2.23 -40.66 2.29
C ASN A 231 1.29 -40.16 3.40
#